data_AF-A0A8S0U110-F1
#
_entry.id   AF-A0A8S0U110-F1
#
_cell.length_a   1.000
_cell.length_b   1.000
_cell.length_c   1.000
_cell.angle_alpha   90.00
_cell.angle_beta   90.00
_cell.angle_gamma   90.00
#
_symmetry.space_group_name_H-M   'P 1'
#
loop_
_entity.id
_entity.type
_entity.pdbx_description
1 polymer ?
#
loop_
_entity_poly.entity_id
_entity_poly.type
_entity_poly.pdbx_seq_one_letter_code
_entity_poly.pdbx_strand_id
1 'polypeptide(L)'
;MAIRAALLLVRATPLQFSFNPKQALVLKQNNRNYAVKSSLEPPDVQRLAETARISLAPHEVEEFAPKIQQVIDWFGQLQAVDLQNVAPAIRADNEEETLRDDSPEIFENRDAILAAVPCYEDSYIKVPKVLNKE
;
A
#
# COMPACT_ATOMS: atom_id res chain seq x y z
N MET A 1 -4.32 66.80 11.80
CA MET A 1 -4.04 65.38 12.07
C MET A 1 -4.75 64.56 11.00
N ALA A 2 -4.03 64.13 9.97
CA ALA A 2 -4.59 63.30 8.89
C ALA A 2 -3.44 62.50 8.29
N ILE A 3 -3.43 61.20 8.58
CA ILE A 3 -2.35 60.26 8.27
C ILE A 3 -2.59 59.72 6.86
N ARG A 4 -1.54 59.75 6.04
CA ARG A 4 -1.51 59.29 4.64
C ARG A 4 -1.88 57.80 4.53
N ALA A 5 -2.82 57.49 3.65
CA ALA A 5 -3.12 56.13 3.21
C ALA A 5 -1.99 55.60 2.32
N ALA A 6 -1.31 54.54 2.76
CA ALA A 6 -0.33 53.80 1.96
C ALA A 6 -1.02 52.56 1.37
N LEU A 7 -1.33 52.64 0.07
CA LEU A 7 -1.83 51.54 -0.73
C LEU A 7 -0.64 50.64 -1.12
N LEU A 8 -0.47 49.51 -0.42
CA LEU A 8 0.58 48.53 -0.73
C LEU A 8 0.05 47.52 -1.75
N LEU A 9 0.34 47.78 -3.02
CA LEU A 9 0.09 46.88 -4.16
C LEU A 9 1.04 45.68 -4.08
N VAL A 10 0.56 44.56 -3.51
CA VAL A 10 1.23 43.25 -3.66
C VAL A 10 0.94 42.76 -5.08
N ARG A 11 1.89 42.98 -5.99
CA ARG A 11 1.88 42.42 -7.34
C ARG A 11 2.10 40.91 -7.26
N ALA A 12 1.09 40.12 -7.60
CA ALA A 12 1.22 38.69 -7.82
C ALA A 12 2.07 38.43 -9.07
N THR A 13 3.29 37.93 -8.92
CA THR A 13 4.08 37.33 -9.99
C THR A 13 3.68 35.87 -10.15
N PRO A 14 3.04 35.45 -11.26
CA PRO A 14 2.89 34.04 -11.54
C PRO A 14 4.26 33.45 -11.90
N LEU A 15 4.73 32.50 -11.09
CA LEU A 15 5.87 31.65 -11.44
C LEU A 15 5.49 30.85 -12.70
N GLN A 16 5.98 31.29 -13.85
CA GLN A 16 5.86 30.55 -15.11
C GLN A 16 6.81 29.35 -15.06
N PHE A 17 6.26 28.17 -14.79
CA PHE A 17 6.96 26.90 -15.02
C PHE A 17 7.14 26.72 -16.53
N SER A 18 8.35 26.97 -17.04
CA SER A 18 8.71 26.70 -18.43
C SER A 18 9.14 25.24 -18.56
N PHE A 19 8.24 24.38 -19.03
CA PHE A 19 8.59 23.02 -19.43
C PHE A 19 9.29 23.06 -20.79
N ASN A 20 10.59 22.77 -20.83
CA ASN A 20 11.35 22.70 -22.07
C ASN A 20 11.23 21.28 -22.67
N PRO A 21 10.48 21.09 -23.77
CA PRO A 21 10.20 19.75 -24.33
C PRO A 21 11.42 19.08 -24.99
N LYS A 22 12.58 19.76 -25.05
CA LYS A 22 13.81 19.20 -25.65
C LYS A 22 14.65 18.35 -24.69
N GLN A 23 14.24 18.19 -23.43
CA GLN A 23 14.77 17.18 -22.54
C GLN A 23 13.82 15.97 -22.48
N ALA A 24 13.44 15.46 -23.66
CA ALA A 24 12.86 14.13 -23.72
C ALA A 24 13.94 13.15 -23.27
N LEU A 25 13.78 12.59 -22.07
CA LEU A 25 14.59 11.49 -21.58
C LEU A 25 14.54 10.38 -22.63
N VAL A 26 15.61 10.24 -23.40
CA VAL A 26 15.84 9.08 -24.25
C VAL A 26 15.99 7.91 -23.30
N LEU A 27 14.89 7.21 -23.05
CA LEU A 27 14.89 5.92 -22.39
C LEU A 27 15.58 4.95 -23.34
N LYS A 28 16.92 4.92 -23.28
CA LYS A 28 17.74 3.88 -23.89
C LYS A 28 17.21 2.57 -23.31
N GLN A 29 16.56 1.78 -24.16
CA GLN A 29 16.10 0.43 -23.83
C GLN A 29 17.35 -0.44 -23.59
N ASN A 30 17.95 -0.29 -22.41
CA ASN A 30 18.98 -1.18 -21.94
C ASN A 30 18.27 -2.50 -21.65
N ASN A 31 18.62 -3.51 -22.45
CA ASN A 31 18.26 -4.89 -22.19
C ASN A 31 18.96 -5.30 -20.88
N ARG A 32 18.31 -5.04 -19.75
CA ARG A 32 18.84 -5.35 -18.43
C ARG A 32 18.82 -6.87 -18.30
N ASN A 33 19.99 -7.50 -18.39
CA ASN A 33 20.13 -8.91 -18.08
C ASN A 33 19.93 -9.08 -16.56
N TYR A 34 18.76 -9.56 -16.17
CA TYR A 34 18.36 -9.82 -14.79
C TYR A 34 18.91 -11.17 -14.31
N ALA A 35 20.25 -11.30 -14.25
CA ALA A 35 20.92 -12.56 -13.92
C ALA A 35 21.21 -12.77 -12.42
N VAL A 36 20.60 -11.97 -11.54
CA VAL A 36 20.66 -12.21 -10.09
C VAL A 36 19.52 -13.14 -9.73
N LYS A 37 19.81 -14.44 -9.59
CA LYS A 37 18.84 -15.40 -9.02
C LYS A 37 18.59 -15.01 -7.56
N SER A 38 17.32 -15.01 -7.15
CA SER A 38 17.00 -14.86 -5.73
C SER A 38 17.61 -16.04 -4.95
N SER A 39 18.27 -15.77 -3.82
CA SER A 39 18.84 -16.82 -2.96
C SER A 39 17.78 -17.47 -2.04
N LEU A 40 16.50 -17.27 -2.35
CA LEU A 40 15.38 -17.67 -1.52
C LEU A 40 14.89 -19.06 -1.92
N GLU A 41 14.53 -19.87 -0.93
CA GLU A 41 13.85 -21.14 -1.20
C GLU A 41 12.49 -20.88 -1.86
N PRO A 42 12.07 -21.71 -2.84
CA PRO A 42 10.75 -21.59 -3.44
C PRO A 42 9.68 -21.67 -2.35
N PRO A 43 8.73 -20.72 -2.29
CA PRO A 43 7.72 -20.73 -1.25
C PRO A 43 6.73 -21.87 -1.45
N ASP A 44 6.28 -22.44 -0.34
CA ASP A 44 5.14 -23.36 -0.33
C ASP A 44 3.84 -22.56 -0.57
N VAL A 45 3.33 -22.65 -1.80
CA VAL A 45 2.11 -21.97 -2.23
C VAL A 45 0.88 -22.41 -1.45
N GLN A 46 0.81 -23.68 -1.05
CA GLN A 46 -0.31 -24.19 -0.26
C GLN A 46 -0.33 -23.54 1.12
N ARG A 47 0.83 -23.51 1.79
CA ARG A 47 0.97 -22.85 3.09
C ARG A 47 0.71 -21.34 3.01
N LEU A 48 1.14 -20.68 1.93
CA LEU A 48 0.84 -19.27 1.69
C LEU A 48 -0.67 -19.02 1.56
N ALA A 49 -1.38 -19.88 0.82
CA ALA A 49 -2.82 -19.78 0.63
C ALA A 49 -3.58 -19.96 1.96
N GLU A 50 -3.17 -20.92 2.80
CA GLU A 50 -3.73 -21.13 4.13
C GLU A 50 -3.54 -19.90 5.05
N THR A 51 -2.39 -19.24 4.95
CA THR A 51 -2.06 -18.02 5.70
C THR A 51 -2.94 -16.85 5.24
N ALA A 52 -3.14 -16.71 3.93
CA ALA A 52 -3.98 -15.68 3.32
C ALA A 52 -5.49 -15.99 3.38
N ARG A 53 -5.89 -17.16 3.92
CA ARG A 53 -7.29 -17.65 3.93
C ARG A 53 -7.89 -17.77 2.52
N ILE A 54 -7.07 -18.18 1.56
CA ILE A 54 -7.46 -18.45 0.18
C ILE A 54 -7.55 -19.96 -0.02
N SER A 55 -8.70 -20.45 -0.47
CA SER A 55 -8.87 -21.84 -0.88
C SER A 55 -8.34 -22.04 -2.30
N LEU A 56 -7.41 -22.97 -2.47
CA LEU A 56 -6.86 -23.35 -3.78
C LEU A 56 -7.05 -24.86 -4.01
N ALA A 57 -7.41 -25.23 -5.23
CA ALA A 57 -7.38 -26.60 -5.68
C ALA A 57 -5.94 -27.03 -6.06
N PRO A 58 -5.62 -28.34 -6.06
CA PRO A 58 -4.26 -28.81 -6.35
C PRO A 58 -3.71 -28.36 -7.71
N HIS A 59 -4.56 -28.30 -8.74
CA HIS A 59 -4.17 -27.85 -10.07
C HIS A 59 -3.84 -26.35 -10.12
N GLU A 60 -4.52 -25.53 -9.31
CA GLU A 60 -4.24 -24.10 -9.22
C GLU A 60 -2.90 -23.85 -8.53
N VAL A 61 -2.54 -24.69 -7.55
CA VAL A 61 -1.23 -24.64 -6.90
C VAL A 61 -0.10 -24.86 -7.91
N GLU A 62 -0.24 -25.89 -8.77
CA GLU A 62 0.73 -26.17 -9.84
C GLU A 62 0.83 -25.03 -10.85
N GLU A 63 -0.29 -24.36 -11.16
CA GLU A 63 -0.34 -23.23 -12.08
C GLU A 63 0.29 -21.95 -11.49
N PHE A 64 0.03 -21.66 -10.21
CA PHE A 64 0.47 -20.42 -9.57
C PHE A 64 1.90 -20.48 -9.05
N ALA A 65 2.42 -21.65 -8.69
CA ALA A 65 3.79 -21.82 -8.21
C ALA A 65 4.86 -21.17 -9.12
N PRO A 66 4.93 -21.43 -10.43
CA PRO A 66 5.94 -20.81 -11.29
C PRO A 66 5.74 -19.30 -11.45
N LYS A 67 4.49 -18.81 -11.40
CA LYS A 67 4.17 -17.38 -11.51
C LYS A 67 4.67 -16.61 -10.27
N ILE A 68 4.42 -17.17 -9.08
CA ILE A 68 4.89 -16.59 -7.82
C ILE A 68 6.42 -16.62 -7.77
N GLN A 69 7.05 -17.71 -8.20
CA GLN A 69 8.50 -17.81 -8.29
C GLN A 69 9.10 -16.71 -9.18
N GLN A 70 8.49 -16.44 -10.34
CA GLN A 70 8.94 -15.38 -11.24
C GLN A 70 8.89 -13.99 -10.59
N VAL A 71 7.84 -13.71 -9.80
CA VAL A 71 7.72 -12.45 -9.06
C VAL A 71 8.81 -12.33 -7.99
N ILE A 72 9.06 -13.40 -7.24
CA ILE A 72 10.11 -13.43 -6.21
C ILE A 72 11.50 -13.25 -6.82
N ASP A 73 11.78 -13.92 -7.94
CA ASP A 73 13.04 -13.77 -8.67
C ASP A 73 13.23 -12.34 -9.17
N TRP A 74 12.16 -11.69 -9.62
CA TRP A 74 12.20 -10.29 -10.00
C TRP A 74 12.53 -9.37 -8.81
N PHE A 75 11.90 -9.57 -7.65
CA PHE A 75 12.23 -8.84 -6.42
C PHE A 75 13.62 -9.16 -5.86
N GLY A 76 14.17 -10.35 -6.15
CA GLY A 76 15.51 -10.77 -5.75
C GLY A 76 16.62 -9.82 -6.20
N GLN A 77 16.38 -9.03 -7.27
CA GLN A 77 17.29 -7.98 -7.73
C GLN A 77 17.60 -6.92 -6.66
N LEU A 78 16.66 -6.68 -5.73
CA LEU A 78 16.85 -5.71 -4.64
C LEU A 78 17.93 -6.16 -3.64
N GLN A 79 18.26 -7.46 -3.57
CA GLN A 79 19.32 -7.98 -2.69
C GLN A 79 20.72 -7.52 -3.10
N ALA A 80 20.91 -7.07 -4.36
CA ALA A 80 22.18 -6.54 -4.83
C ALA A 80 22.44 -5.08 -4.42
N VAL A 81 21.46 -4.42 -3.81
CA VAL A 81 21.54 -3.01 -3.39
C VAL A 81 22.08 -2.94 -1.96
N ASP A 82 23.10 -2.10 -1.73
CA ASP A 82 23.63 -1.83 -0.40
C ASP A 82 22.69 -0.91 0.39
N LEU A 83 22.25 -1.36 1.57
CA LEU A 83 21.31 -0.67 2.46
C LEU A 83 21.87 -0.45 3.88
N GLN A 84 23.17 -0.71 4.14
CA GLN A 84 23.73 -0.73 5.50
C GLN A 84 23.49 0.57 6.31
N ASN A 85 23.42 1.72 5.64
CA ASN A 85 23.26 3.04 6.28
C ASN A 85 21.96 3.76 5.89
N VAL A 86 20.98 3.04 5.37
CA VAL A 86 19.70 3.61 4.94
C VAL A 86 18.61 3.20 5.92
N ALA A 87 18.00 4.18 6.59
CA ALA A 87 16.85 3.92 7.46
C ALA A 87 15.63 3.50 6.63
N PRO A 88 14.80 2.54 7.10
CA PRO A 88 13.57 2.16 6.41
C PRO A 88 12.60 3.33 6.27
N ALA A 89 12.02 3.50 5.07
CA ALA A 89 10.96 4.47 4.83
C ALA A 89 9.60 3.88 5.23
N ILE A 90 9.06 4.29 6.38
CA ILE A 90 7.79 3.76 6.93
C ILE A 90 6.57 4.49 6.35
N ARG A 91 6.71 5.79 6.12
CA ARG A 91 5.68 6.68 5.55
C ARG A 91 6.31 7.54 4.45
N ALA A 92 5.50 7.91 3.46
CA ALA A 92 5.94 8.81 2.39
C ALA A 92 5.91 10.28 2.83
N ASP A 93 5.08 10.59 3.81
CA ASP A 93 4.85 11.91 4.38
C ASP A 93 5.53 12.06 5.74
N ASN A 94 5.82 13.31 6.12
CA ASN A 94 6.48 13.66 7.38
C ASN A 94 5.51 14.26 8.39
N GLU A 95 4.24 13.84 8.35
CA GLU A 95 3.24 14.35 9.29
C GLU A 95 3.53 13.88 10.72
N GLU A 96 3.36 14.79 11.66
CA GLU A 96 3.50 14.50 13.09
C GLU A 96 2.37 13.56 13.54
N GLU A 97 2.67 12.72 14.53
CA GLU A 97 1.69 11.80 15.09
C GLU A 97 0.50 12.58 15.67
N THR A 98 -0.66 12.43 15.05
CA THR A 98 -1.90 13.03 15.55
C THR A 98 -2.65 12.02 16.39
N LEU A 99 -2.89 12.36 17.64
CA LEU A 99 -3.72 11.56 18.54
C LEU A 99 -5.18 11.97 18.40
N ARG A 100 -6.09 10.99 18.41
CA ARG A 100 -7.53 11.23 18.52
C ARG A 100 -7.86 11.58 19.98
N ASP A 101 -8.69 12.60 20.20
CA ASP A 101 -9.19 12.95 21.52
C ASP A 101 -9.99 11.79 22.15
N ASP A 102 -9.80 11.56 23.46
CA ASP A 102 -10.54 10.56 24.21
C ASP A 102 -11.91 11.09 24.65
N SER A 103 -12.79 11.34 23.68
CA SER A 103 -14.18 11.71 23.91
C SER A 103 -15.14 10.64 23.38
N PRO A 104 -16.24 10.34 24.08
CA PRO A 104 -17.22 9.37 23.64
C PRO A 104 -18.07 9.94 22.50
N GLU A 105 -18.18 9.19 21.41
CA GLU A 105 -19.06 9.49 20.29
C GLU A 105 -20.22 8.49 20.25
N ILE A 106 -21.43 8.97 19.95
CA ILE A 106 -22.63 8.14 19.81
C ILE A 106 -22.82 7.83 18.33
N PHE A 107 -22.87 6.53 17.98
CA PHE A 107 -23.12 6.07 16.63
C PHE A 107 -24.58 5.62 16.47
N GLU A 108 -25.40 6.47 15.85
CA GLU A 108 -26.86 6.26 15.69
C GLU A 108 -27.22 5.33 14.51
N ASN A 109 -26.26 5.00 13.65
CA ASN A 109 -26.49 4.31 12.37
C ASN A 109 -26.48 2.77 12.48
N ARG A 110 -26.94 2.23 13.61
CA ARG A 110 -26.89 0.79 13.90
C ARG A 110 -27.60 -0.06 12.85
N ASP A 111 -28.80 0.36 12.44
CA ASP A 111 -29.62 -0.38 11.46
C ASP A 111 -28.94 -0.44 10.09
N ALA A 112 -28.27 0.65 9.68
CA ALA A 112 -27.51 0.70 8.44
C ALA A 112 -26.28 -0.22 8.48
N ILE A 113 -25.62 -0.34 9.64
CA ILE A 113 -24.48 -1.25 9.84
C ILE A 113 -24.95 -2.71 9.74
N LEU A 114 -26.05 -3.07 10.41
CA LEU A 114 -26.58 -4.43 10.36
C LEU A 114 -27.08 -4.82 8.97
N ALA A 115 -27.64 -3.87 8.21
CA ALA A 115 -28.07 -4.10 6.83
C ALA A 115 -26.91 -4.45 5.88
N ALA A 116 -25.66 -4.08 6.20
CA ALA A 116 -24.47 -4.45 5.43
C ALA A 116 -23.96 -5.86 5.74
N VAL A 117 -24.48 -6.51 6.79
CA VAL A 117 -24.03 -7.84 7.23
C VAL A 117 -24.82 -8.94 6.51
N PRO A 118 -24.16 -9.93 5.88
CA PRO A 118 -24.85 -10.99 5.15
C PRO A 118 -25.81 -11.85 6.00
N CYS A 119 -25.51 -12.07 7.27
CA CYS A 119 -26.34 -12.86 8.18
C CYS A 119 -26.23 -12.34 9.62
N TYR A 120 -27.35 -11.93 10.20
CA TYR A 120 -27.46 -11.48 11.59
C TYR A 120 -28.75 -12.02 12.20
N GLU A 121 -28.77 -12.15 13.52
CA GLU A 121 -29.92 -12.59 14.32
C GLU A 121 -30.08 -11.64 15.50
N ASP A 122 -31.26 -11.03 15.61
CA ASP A 122 -31.56 -9.91 16.50
C ASP A 122 -30.51 -8.77 16.42
N SER A 123 -29.56 -8.78 17.34
CA SER A 123 -28.53 -7.78 17.55
C SER A 123 -27.10 -8.31 17.31
N TYR A 124 -26.97 -9.54 16.82
CA TYR A 124 -25.70 -10.27 16.72
C TYR A 124 -25.40 -10.71 15.29
N ILE A 125 -24.12 -10.67 14.91
CA ILE A 125 -23.64 -11.21 13.65
C ILE A 125 -23.51 -12.73 13.79
N LYS A 126 -24.11 -13.47 12.87
CA LYS A 126 -24.08 -14.93 12.91
C LYS A 126 -22.83 -15.44 12.18
N VAL A 127 -21.98 -16.14 12.91
CA VAL A 127 -20.78 -16.79 12.36
C VAL A 127 -20.82 -18.29 12.58
N PRO A 128 -20.15 -19.09 11.72
CA PRO A 128 -19.96 -20.51 11.97
C PRO A 128 -19.30 -20.74 13.34
N LYS A 129 -19.75 -21.77 14.04
CA LYS A 129 -19.19 -22.13 15.35
C LYS A 129 -17.70 -22.40 15.22
N VAL A 130 -16.89 -21.70 16.01
CA VAL A 130 -15.46 -22.00 16.12
C VAL A 130 -15.32 -23.33 16.85
N LEU A 131 -14.85 -24.34 16.11
CA LEU A 131 -14.44 -25.62 16.67
C LEU A 131 -12.92 -25.58 16.79
N ASN A 132 -12.40 -25.79 18.01
CA ASN A 132 -10.96 -25.95 18.17
C ASN A 132 -10.55 -27.24 17.46
N LYS A 133 -9.65 -27.13 16.50
CA LYS A 133 -8.88 -28.28 15.99
C LYS A 133 -7.77 -28.52 17.02
N GLU A 134 -7.90 -29.59 17.80
CA GLU A 134 -6.73 -30.19 18.47
C GLU A 134 -5.78 -30.75 17.41
#